data_AF-A0AAU8H5A6-F1
#
_entry.id   AF-A0AAU8H5A6-F1
#
_cell.length_a   1.000
_cell.length_b   1.000
_cell.length_c   1.000
_cell.angle_alpha   90.00
_cell.angle_beta   90.00
_cell.angle_gamma   90.00
#
_symmetry.space_group_name_H-M   'P 1'
#
loop_
_entity.id
_entity.type
_entity.pdbx_description
1 polymer ?
#
loop_
_entity_poly.entity_id
_entity_poly.type
_entity_poly.pdbx_seq_one_letter_code
_entity_poly.pdbx_strand_id
1 'polypeptide(L)'
;MEPSIRLTFKRKFIAGLIVTIPVAISIFILIQIFKIIDGLLGPIYDYIFGRHIAGLGFITALIIVFFVGVVSTNVFGKKLLDQIEKLLFLKIPIFKSLYSSLKQLIDAFSPENKTSFQKFVIVEYPRKDSFMFGFQTKECFLKEGDMEKKLIAVYIPTNNLYLGEVVLFEPESVIHTNIPVQEGVKIILSGGIAAPQIIRGDK
;
A
#
# COMPACT_ATOMS: atom_id res chain seq x y z
N MET A 1 -44.62 25.00 -17.48
CA MET A 1 -43.86 23.73 -17.60
C MET A 1 -43.30 23.39 -16.23
N GLU A 2 -44.03 22.62 -15.43
CA GLU A 2 -43.52 22.18 -14.13
C GLU A 2 -42.41 21.13 -14.33
N PRO A 3 -41.22 21.30 -13.73
CA PRO A 3 -40.21 20.26 -13.73
C PRO A 3 -40.78 19.03 -13.03
N SER A 4 -40.94 17.93 -13.76
CA SER A 4 -41.74 16.79 -13.30
C SER A 4 -41.26 16.29 -11.94
N ILE A 5 -42.18 16.18 -10.97
CA ILE A 5 -41.94 15.70 -9.60
C ILE A 5 -41.13 14.39 -9.58
N ARG A 6 -41.28 13.57 -10.64
CA ARG A 6 -40.50 12.33 -10.88
C ARG A 6 -38.99 12.58 -11.02
N LEU A 7 -38.58 13.66 -11.67
CA LEU A 7 -37.16 14.01 -11.83
C LEU A 7 -36.54 14.41 -10.49
N THR A 8 -37.28 15.16 -9.67
CA THR A 8 -36.82 15.57 -8.32
C THR A 8 -36.70 14.37 -7.38
N PHE A 9 -37.66 13.45 -7.41
CA PHE A 9 -37.61 12.22 -6.61
C PHE A 9 -36.45 11.31 -7.04
N LYS A 10 -36.32 11.03 -8.36
CA LYS A 10 -35.23 10.21 -8.89
C LYS A 10 -33.85 10.79 -8.54
N ARG A 11 -33.68 12.12 -8.65
CA ARG A 11 -32.41 12.79 -8.29
C ARG A 11 -32.08 12.64 -6.82
N LYS A 12 -33.06 12.81 -5.91
CA LYS A 12 -32.86 12.65 -4.47
C LYS A 12 -32.58 11.19 -4.08
N PHE A 13 -33.29 10.24 -4.69
CA PHE A 13 -33.05 8.81 -4.46
C PHE A 13 -31.65 8.38 -4.95
N ILE A 14 -31.24 8.79 -6.14
CA ILE A 14 -29.89 8.52 -6.67
C ILE A 14 -28.82 9.17 -5.79
N ALA A 15 -29.00 10.42 -5.35
CA ALA A 15 -28.07 11.07 -4.44
C ALA A 15 -27.94 10.32 -3.12
N GLY A 16 -29.07 9.89 -2.52
CA GLY A 16 -29.07 9.07 -1.31
C GLY A 16 -28.38 7.73 -1.52
N LEU A 17 -28.58 7.08 -2.66
CA LEU A 17 -27.93 5.82 -3.01
C LEU A 17 -26.41 5.99 -3.18
N ILE A 18 -25.96 7.03 -3.87
CA ILE A 18 -24.54 7.34 -4.07
C ILE A 18 -23.82 7.54 -2.73
N VAL A 19 -24.47 8.17 -1.75
CA VAL A 19 -23.88 8.38 -0.42
C VAL A 19 -23.95 7.10 0.43
N THR A 20 -25.03 6.33 0.33
CA THR A 20 -25.25 5.14 1.18
C THR A 20 -24.45 3.93 0.73
N ILE A 21 -24.26 3.73 -0.58
CA ILE A 21 -23.55 2.57 -1.13
C ILE A 21 -22.12 2.45 -0.56
N PRO A 22 -21.27 3.49 -0.60
CA PRO A 22 -19.91 3.39 -0.06
C PRO A 22 -19.90 3.00 1.41
N VAL A 23 -20.76 3.60 2.23
CA VAL A 23 -20.86 3.31 3.66
C VAL A 23 -21.32 1.87 3.90
N ALA A 24 -22.35 1.42 3.20
CA ALA A 24 -22.86 0.05 3.31
C ALA A 24 -21.80 -0.99 2.90
N ILE A 25 -21.06 -0.72 1.82
CA ILE A 25 -19.96 -1.57 1.36
C ILE A 25 -18.84 -1.61 2.41
N SER A 26 -18.43 -0.47 2.96
CA SER A 26 -17.41 -0.43 4.02
C SER A 26 -17.82 -1.26 5.24
N ILE A 27 -19.05 -1.09 5.73
CA ILE A 27 -19.57 -1.87 6.87
C ILE A 27 -19.62 -3.37 6.53
N PHE A 28 -20.10 -3.71 5.32
CA PHE A 28 -20.15 -5.11 4.87
C PHE A 28 -18.75 -5.74 4.87
N ILE A 29 -17.75 -5.07 4.31
CA ILE A 29 -16.36 -5.56 4.26
C ILE A 29 -15.83 -5.78 5.68
N LEU A 30 -16.03 -4.83 6.59
CA LEU A 30 -15.58 -4.95 7.99
C LEU A 30 -16.20 -6.18 8.68
N ILE A 31 -17.50 -6.39 8.51
CA ILE A 31 -18.20 -7.56 9.08
C ILE A 31 -17.68 -8.87 8.48
N GLN A 32 -17.41 -8.90 7.16
CA GLN A 32 -16.86 -10.10 6.52
C GLN A 32 -15.45 -10.43 7.04
N ILE A 33 -14.57 -9.43 7.13
CA ILE A 33 -13.22 -9.62 7.68
C ILE A 33 -13.30 -10.17 9.12
N PHE A 34 -14.14 -9.57 9.96
CA PHE A 34 -14.34 -10.05 11.32
C PHE A 34 -14.78 -11.51 11.36
N LYS A 35 -15.80 -11.89 10.56
CA LYS A 35 -16.32 -13.27 10.50
C LYS A 35 -15.29 -14.27 9.99
N ILE A 36 -14.47 -13.90 9.00
CA ILE A 36 -13.42 -14.76 8.47
C ILE A 36 -12.37 -15.05 9.54
N ILE A 37 -11.90 -14.01 10.23
CA ILE A 37 -10.89 -14.13 11.29
C ILE A 37 -11.45 -14.92 12.47
N ASP A 38 -12.65 -14.56 12.94
CA ASP A 38 -13.29 -15.21 14.06
C ASP A 38 -13.64 -16.67 13.76
N GLY A 39 -14.08 -16.97 12.54
CA GLY A 39 -14.38 -18.33 12.08
C GLY A 39 -13.15 -19.24 11.92
N LEU A 40 -11.95 -18.69 11.75
CA LEU A 40 -10.72 -19.47 11.67
C LEU A 40 -10.31 -20.06 13.03
N LEU A 41 -10.49 -19.29 14.10
CA LEU A 41 -10.09 -19.67 15.47
C LEU A 41 -11.26 -20.05 16.37
N GLY A 42 -12.49 -19.68 16.01
CA GLY A 42 -13.74 -19.98 16.71
C GLY A 42 -13.95 -21.47 17.01
N PRO A 43 -13.70 -22.40 16.07
CA PRO A 43 -13.88 -23.84 16.31
C PRO A 43 -13.08 -24.39 17.50
N ILE A 44 -11.93 -23.79 17.81
CA ILE A 44 -11.12 -24.17 18.99
C ILE A 44 -11.88 -23.82 20.27
N TYR A 45 -12.51 -22.65 20.31
CA TYR A 45 -13.31 -22.18 21.45
C TYR A 45 -14.63 -22.93 21.56
N ASP A 46 -15.26 -23.27 20.44
CA ASP A 46 -16.49 -24.08 20.42
C ASP A 46 -16.23 -25.46 21.05
N TYR A 47 -15.08 -26.07 20.77
CA TYR A 47 -14.65 -27.33 21.38
C TYR A 47 -14.35 -27.20 22.89
N ILE A 48 -13.70 -26.12 23.32
CA ILE A 48 -13.29 -25.91 24.72
C ILE A 48 -14.49 -25.51 25.61
N PHE A 49 -15.33 -24.60 25.12
CA PHE A 49 -16.42 -24.00 25.91
C PHE A 49 -17.79 -24.59 25.62
N GLY A 50 -17.92 -25.48 24.62
CA GLY A 50 -19.18 -26.11 24.22
C GLY A 50 -20.22 -25.15 23.64
N ARG A 51 -19.84 -23.89 23.37
CA ARG A 51 -20.71 -22.86 22.80
C ARG A 51 -19.89 -21.89 21.96
N HIS A 52 -20.53 -21.36 20.92
CA HIS A 52 -19.93 -20.35 20.08
C HIS A 52 -19.98 -18.98 20.75
N ILE A 53 -18.81 -18.41 21.01
CA ILE A 53 -18.66 -17.06 21.57
C ILE A 53 -18.02 -16.20 20.48
N ALA A 54 -18.87 -15.43 19.80
CA ALA A 54 -18.43 -14.54 18.73
C ALA A 54 -17.40 -13.51 19.24
N GLY A 55 -16.30 -13.37 18.52
CA GLY A 55 -15.23 -12.40 18.80
C GLY A 55 -14.04 -12.94 19.59
N LEU A 56 -14.12 -14.14 20.19
CA LEU A 56 -12.95 -14.75 20.84
C LEU A 56 -11.86 -15.12 19.84
N GLY A 57 -12.24 -15.62 18.67
CA GLY A 57 -11.30 -15.90 17.59
C GLY A 57 -10.63 -14.62 17.10
N PHE A 58 -11.40 -13.55 16.93
CA PHE A 58 -10.86 -12.25 16.55
C PHE A 58 -9.85 -11.67 17.57
N ILE A 59 -10.21 -11.68 18.86
CA ILE A 59 -9.31 -11.22 19.94
C ILE A 59 -8.02 -12.04 19.96
N THR A 60 -8.15 -13.36 19.79
CA THR A 60 -6.99 -14.26 19.80
C THR A 60 -6.09 -14.03 18.60
N ALA A 61 -6.66 -13.77 17.42
CA ALA A 61 -5.88 -13.38 16.24
C ALA A 61 -5.09 -12.08 16.50
N LEU A 62 -5.69 -11.07 17.13
CA LEU A 62 -4.99 -9.83 17.50
C LEU A 62 -3.82 -10.11 18.47
N ILE A 63 -4.04 -10.96 19.46
CA ILE A 63 -3.00 -11.37 20.41
C ILE A 63 -1.84 -12.07 19.69
N ILE A 64 -2.15 -13.01 18.78
CA ILE A 64 -1.13 -13.71 17.98
C ILE A 64 -0.32 -12.72 17.14
N VAL A 65 -0.99 -11.81 16.43
CA VAL A 65 -0.31 -10.79 15.61
C VAL A 65 0.58 -9.89 16.46
N PHE A 66 0.11 -9.48 17.64
CA PHE A 66 0.90 -8.70 18.59
C PHE A 66 2.16 -9.46 19.02
N PHE A 67 2.03 -10.72 19.43
CA PHE A 67 3.19 -11.54 19.81
C PHE A 67 4.18 -11.76 18.65
N VAL A 68 3.67 -11.98 17.43
CA VAL A 68 4.51 -12.06 16.24
C VAL A 68 5.28 -10.76 16.02
N GLY A 69 4.63 -9.60 16.21
CA GLY A 69 5.28 -8.29 16.15
C GLY A 69 6.36 -8.11 17.24
N VAL A 70 6.07 -8.51 18.48
CA VAL A 70 7.08 -8.46 19.55
C VAL A 70 8.29 -9.33 19.23
N VAL A 71 8.06 -10.55 18.72
CA VAL A 71 9.15 -11.43 18.29
C VAL A 71 9.92 -10.82 17.12
N SER A 72 9.25 -10.23 16.13
CA SER A 72 9.90 -9.68 14.93
C SER A 72 10.75 -8.45 15.20
N THR A 73 10.52 -7.71 16.30
CA THR A 73 11.34 -6.56 16.70
C THR A 73 12.64 -6.97 17.40
N ASN A 74 12.74 -8.19 17.93
CA ASN A 74 13.92 -8.69 18.61
C ASN A 74 14.91 -9.35 17.63
N VAL A 75 16.23 -9.17 17.83
CA VAL A 75 17.28 -9.73 16.96
C VAL A 75 17.21 -11.26 16.90
N PHE A 76 16.90 -11.91 18.02
CA PHE A 76 16.71 -13.36 18.07
C PHE A 76 15.46 -13.79 17.29
N GLY A 77 14.36 -13.05 17.43
CA GLY A 77 13.12 -13.37 16.74
C GLY A 77 13.19 -13.15 15.23
N LYS A 78 13.91 -12.13 14.75
CA LYS A 78 14.24 -12.00 13.32
C LYS A 78 14.96 -13.23 12.78
N LYS A 79 16.01 -13.69 13.47
CA LYS A 79 16.76 -14.89 13.06
C LYS A 79 15.90 -16.15 13.05
N LEU A 80 15.01 -16.31 14.03
CA LEU A 80 14.08 -17.44 14.10
C LEU A 80 13.07 -17.42 12.94
N LEU A 81 12.46 -16.27 12.67
CA LEU A 81 11.53 -16.09 11.57
C LEU A 81 12.20 -16.36 10.21
N ASP A 82 13.42 -15.86 10.01
CA ASP A 82 14.20 -16.12 8.79
C ASP A 82 14.51 -17.61 8.60
N GLN A 83 14.76 -18.36 9.68
CA GLN A 83 14.99 -19.80 9.62
C GLN A 83 13.71 -20.58 9.30
N ILE A 84 12.59 -20.21 9.90
CA ILE A 84 11.27 -20.80 9.60
C ILE A 84 10.92 -20.55 8.14
N GLU A 85 11.11 -19.32 7.68
CA GLU A 85 10.87 -18.89 6.29
C GLU A 85 11.72 -19.73 5.31
N LYS A 86 13.03 -19.88 5.57
CA LYS A 86 13.92 -20.74 4.77
C LYS A 86 13.47 -22.20 4.76
N LEU A 87 13.05 -22.75 5.90
CA LEU A 87 12.61 -24.13 6.01
C LEU A 87 11.31 -24.38 5.24
N LEU A 88 10.36 -23.45 5.31
CA LEU A 88 9.11 -23.51 4.53
C LEU A 88 9.39 -23.42 3.02
N PHE A 89 10.31 -22.55 2.61
CA PHE A 89 10.70 -22.39 1.20
C PHE A 89 11.35 -23.62 0.60
N LEU A 90 12.13 -24.37 1.40
CA LEU A 90 12.73 -25.63 0.96
C LEU A 90 11.68 -26.73 0.76
N LYS A 91 10.60 -26.72 1.55
CA LYS A 91 9.57 -27.77 1.51
C LYS A 91 8.46 -27.50 0.48
N ILE A 92 8.13 -26.24 0.22
CA ILE A 92 7.01 -25.86 -0.65
C ILE A 92 7.47 -24.74 -1.60
N PRO A 93 8.08 -25.08 -2.76
CA PRO A 93 8.64 -24.09 -3.69
C PRO A 93 7.61 -23.08 -4.22
N ILE A 94 6.35 -23.47 -4.35
CA ILE A 94 5.25 -22.59 -4.80
C ILE A 94 4.96 -21.52 -3.73
N PHE A 95 5.00 -21.90 -2.45
CA PHE A 95 4.80 -20.97 -1.34
C PHE A 95 5.87 -19.88 -1.33
N LYS A 96 7.13 -20.23 -1.62
CA LYS A 96 8.23 -19.26 -1.73
C LYS A 96 7.90 -18.15 -2.74
N SER A 97 7.48 -18.52 -3.95
CA SER A 97 7.17 -17.53 -5.00
C SER A 97 6.08 -16.56 -4.55
N LEU A 98 4.92 -17.09 -4.13
CA LEU A 98 3.78 -16.28 -3.69
C LEU A 98 4.13 -15.40 -2.48
N TYR A 99 4.74 -15.98 -1.45
CA TYR A 99 5.12 -15.25 -0.24
C TYR A 99 6.15 -14.16 -0.56
N SER A 100 7.16 -14.45 -1.38
CA SER A 100 8.17 -13.45 -1.76
C SER A 100 7.59 -12.28 -2.54
N SER A 101 6.66 -12.53 -3.47
CA SER A 101 5.99 -11.46 -4.21
C SER A 101 5.11 -10.61 -3.29
N LEU A 102 4.36 -11.22 -2.39
CA LEU A 102 3.53 -10.50 -1.41
C LEU A 102 4.38 -9.69 -0.44
N LYS A 103 5.47 -10.29 0.09
CA LYS A 103 6.41 -9.62 0.99
C LYS A 103 7.08 -8.43 0.30
N GLN A 104 7.53 -8.59 -0.94
CA GLN A 104 8.08 -7.48 -1.74
C GLN A 104 7.07 -6.35 -1.95
N LEU A 105 5.80 -6.67 -2.24
CA LEU A 105 4.74 -5.66 -2.36
C LEU A 105 4.53 -4.91 -1.05
N ILE A 106 4.40 -5.62 0.08
CA ILE A 106 4.20 -5.01 1.39
C ILE A 106 5.43 -4.17 1.79
N ASP A 107 6.63 -4.71 1.57
CA ASP A 107 7.90 -4.04 1.85
C ASP A 107 8.08 -2.77 1.01
N ALA A 108 7.60 -2.76 -0.24
CA ALA A 108 7.63 -1.60 -1.12
C ALA A 108 6.75 -0.44 -0.64
N PHE A 109 5.77 -0.68 0.24
CA PHE A 109 4.94 0.36 0.86
C PHE A 109 5.26 0.60 2.35
N SER A 110 6.23 -0.12 2.92
CA SER A 110 6.59 0.00 4.34
C SER A 110 7.43 1.26 4.60
N PRO A 111 6.98 2.19 5.48
CA PRO A 111 7.71 3.42 5.80
C PRO A 111 9.10 3.18 6.42
N GLU A 112 9.31 2.02 7.04
CA GLU A 112 10.54 1.68 7.76
C GLU A 112 11.64 1.08 6.88
N ASN A 113 11.30 0.64 5.65
CA ASN A 113 12.30 0.11 4.73
C ASN A 113 13.02 1.26 4.02
N LYS A 114 14.32 1.42 4.29
CA LYS A 114 15.24 2.31 3.55
C LYS A 114 15.31 2.03 2.03
N THR A 115 14.65 0.96 1.56
CA THR A 115 14.57 0.50 0.16
C THR A 115 13.15 0.56 -0.45
N SER A 116 12.15 1.05 0.28
CA SER A 116 10.78 1.35 -0.18
C SER A 116 10.73 2.74 -0.84
N PHE A 117 9.66 3.07 -1.58
CA PHE A 117 9.41 4.41 -2.13
C PHE A 117 9.69 5.49 -1.07
N GLN A 118 10.87 6.11 -1.16
CA GLN A 118 11.40 6.91 -0.08
C GLN A 118 10.68 8.26 -0.01
N LYS A 119 10.36 8.82 -1.18
CA LYS A 119 9.82 10.17 -1.31
C LYS A 119 8.91 10.27 -2.53
N PHE A 120 7.85 11.06 -2.41
CA PHE A 120 7.07 11.54 -3.55
C PHE A 120 7.80 12.75 -4.15
N VAL A 121 8.08 12.69 -5.45
CA VAL A 121 8.93 13.64 -6.14
C VAL A 121 8.27 14.16 -7.41
N ILE A 122 8.76 15.29 -7.89
CA ILE A 122 8.45 15.80 -9.22
C ILE A 122 9.72 15.71 -10.06
N VAL A 123 9.57 15.25 -11.29
CA VAL A 123 10.65 15.18 -12.27
C VAL A 123 10.22 15.81 -13.58
N GLU A 124 11.17 16.38 -14.30
CA GLU A 124 10.96 16.94 -15.64
C GLU A 124 11.11 15.81 -16.68
N TYR A 125 9.99 15.29 -17.18
CA TYR A 125 9.91 14.15 -18.10
C TYR A 125 8.57 14.18 -18.88
N PRO A 126 8.50 13.71 -20.14
CA PRO A 126 9.61 13.20 -20.98
C PRO A 126 10.39 14.30 -21.71
N ARG A 127 9.97 15.57 -21.59
CA ARG A 127 10.61 16.72 -22.26
C ARG A 127 10.74 17.91 -21.32
N LYS A 128 11.54 18.88 -21.74
CA LYS A 128 11.71 20.15 -21.03
C LYS A 128 10.36 20.84 -20.77
N ASP A 129 10.23 21.44 -19.61
CA ASP A 129 9.07 22.14 -19.05
C ASP A 129 7.81 21.25 -18.90
N SER A 130 7.98 19.93 -18.93
CA SER A 130 6.93 18.94 -18.66
C SER A 130 7.24 18.20 -17.36
N PHE A 131 6.39 18.36 -16.35
CA PHE A 131 6.62 17.78 -15.03
C PHE A 131 5.69 16.58 -14.78
N MET A 132 6.24 15.53 -14.18
CA MET A 132 5.48 14.35 -13.77
C MET A 132 5.72 14.06 -12.29
N PHE A 133 4.67 13.56 -11.65
CA PHE A 133 4.78 12.97 -10.33
C PHE A 133 5.45 11.60 -10.42
N GLY A 134 6.30 11.31 -9.45
CA GLY A 134 6.97 10.02 -9.34
C GLY A 134 7.27 9.67 -7.90
N PHE A 135 7.73 8.44 -7.72
CA PHE A 135 8.20 7.97 -6.44
C PHE A 135 9.69 7.64 -6.55
N GLN A 136 10.51 8.32 -5.75
CA GLN A 136 11.92 7.96 -5.61
C GLN A 136 11.99 6.58 -4.95
N THR A 137 12.52 5.58 -5.66
CA THR A 137 12.65 4.21 -5.16
C THR A 137 14.02 3.96 -4.55
N LYS A 138 15.08 4.40 -5.24
CA LYS A 138 16.44 4.03 -4.87
C LYS A 138 17.46 5.04 -5.39
N GLU A 139 18.56 5.20 -4.65
CA GLU A 139 19.78 5.83 -5.15
C GLU A 139 20.70 4.74 -5.73
N CYS A 140 21.12 4.93 -6.97
CA CYS A 140 21.95 4.02 -7.74
C CYS A 140 23.25 4.70 -8.15
N PHE A 141 24.30 3.92 -8.35
CA PHE A 141 25.58 4.41 -8.86
C PHE A 141 25.88 3.71 -10.19
N LEU A 142 26.00 4.48 -11.26
CA LEU A 142 26.44 3.99 -12.56
C LEU A 142 27.96 4.10 -12.61
N LYS A 143 28.64 2.96 -12.74
CA LYS A 143 30.10 2.92 -12.88
C LYS A 143 30.47 2.77 -14.35
N GLU A 144 31.29 3.69 -14.84
CA GLU A 144 31.84 3.69 -16.20
C GLU A 144 33.35 3.92 -16.11
N GLY A 145 34.13 2.83 -16.17
CA GLY A 145 35.56 2.85 -15.85
C GLY A 145 35.80 3.28 -14.40
N ASP A 146 36.63 4.30 -14.21
CA ASP A 146 36.92 4.91 -12.90
C ASP A 146 35.90 5.98 -12.48
N MET A 147 34.96 6.34 -13.36
CA MET A 147 33.91 7.31 -13.03
C MET A 147 32.72 6.63 -12.36
N GLU A 148 32.24 7.23 -11.28
CA GLU A 148 31.05 6.81 -10.56
C GLU A 148 30.01 7.95 -10.59
N LYS A 149 28.91 7.74 -11.31
CA LYS A 149 27.82 8.71 -11.44
C LYS A 149 26.65 8.32 -10.54
N LYS A 150 26.34 9.17 -9.56
CA LYS A 150 25.16 9.01 -8.71
C LYS A 150 23.89 9.32 -9.52
N LEU A 151 22.90 8.44 -9.44
CA LEU A 151 21.60 8.55 -10.09
C LEU A 151 20.49 8.23 -9.10
N ILE A 152 19.32 8.84 -9.28
CA ILE A 152 18.11 8.55 -8.53
C ILE A 152 17.15 7.81 -9.43
N ALA A 153 16.76 6.60 -9.04
CA ALA A 153 15.70 5.85 -9.68
C ALA A 153 14.34 6.39 -9.23
N VAL A 154 13.58 6.89 -10.19
CA VAL A 154 12.23 7.40 -9.99
C VAL A 154 11.27 6.52 -10.77
N TYR A 155 10.30 5.94 -10.07
CA TYR A 155 9.18 5.24 -10.68
C TYR A 155 8.09 6.26 -11.02
N ILE A 156 7.73 6.35 -12.30
CA ILE A 156 6.70 7.23 -12.83
C ILE A 156 5.50 6.35 -13.18
N PRO A 157 4.49 6.25 -12.30
CA PRO A 157 3.30 5.46 -12.57
C PRO A 157 2.40 6.16 -13.58
N THR A 158 1.62 5.35 -14.28
CA THR A 158 0.39 5.80 -14.95
C THR A 158 -0.72 6.03 -13.91
N ASN A 159 -1.98 6.16 -14.33
CA ASN A 159 -3.12 6.14 -13.40
C ASN A 159 -3.35 4.76 -12.72
N ASN A 160 -2.55 3.74 -13.07
CA ASN A 160 -2.47 2.47 -12.36
C ASN A 160 -1.11 2.35 -11.67
N LEU A 161 -1.12 2.20 -10.35
CA LEU A 161 0.08 2.27 -9.50
C LEU A 161 1.14 1.19 -9.79
N TYR A 162 0.77 0.13 -10.51
CA TYR A 162 1.69 -0.95 -10.88
C TYR A 162 2.16 -0.89 -12.34
N LEU A 163 1.63 0.03 -13.13
CA LEU A 163 2.01 0.23 -14.52
C LEU A 163 2.68 1.58 -14.67
N GLY A 164 3.91 1.60 -15.15
CA GLY A 164 4.69 2.82 -15.27
C GLY A 164 6.10 2.54 -15.76
N GLU A 165 6.91 3.58 -15.78
CA GLU A 165 8.30 3.52 -16.21
C GLU A 165 9.22 3.77 -15.02
N VAL A 166 10.41 3.19 -15.04
CA VAL A 166 11.49 3.54 -14.10
C VAL A 166 12.52 4.33 -14.89
N VAL A 167 12.75 5.57 -14.48
CA VAL A 167 13.68 6.48 -15.14
C VAL A 167 14.76 6.89 -14.14
N LEU A 168 16.00 6.96 -14.61
CA LEU A 168 17.15 7.38 -13.81
C LEU A 168 17.42 8.87 -14.05
N PHE A 169 17.40 9.65 -12.98
CA PHE A 169 17.68 11.09 -13.02
C PHE A 169 18.97 11.41 -12.26
N GLU A 170 19.63 12.50 -12.63
CA GLU A 170 20.64 13.12 -11.78
C GLU A 170 19.97 13.69 -10.52
N PRO A 171 20.63 13.68 -9.34
CA PRO A 171 20.04 14.19 -8.10
C PRO A 171 19.45 15.60 -8.22
N GLU A 172 20.09 16.48 -8.97
CA GLU A 172 19.70 17.87 -9.18
C GLU A 172 18.44 18.03 -10.05
N SER A 173 18.08 16.99 -10.80
CA SER A 173 16.90 16.96 -11.68
C SER A 173 15.65 16.41 -10.98
N VAL A 174 15.75 16.04 -9.69
CA VAL A 174 14.65 15.53 -8.88
C VAL A 174 14.21 16.60 -7.89
N ILE A 175 12.95 17.01 -7.96
CA ILE A 175 12.36 17.98 -7.04
C ILE A 175 11.67 17.19 -5.92
N HIS A 176 12.22 17.24 -4.70
CA HIS A 176 11.61 16.56 -3.55
C HIS A 176 10.39 17.33 -3.06
N THR A 177 9.25 16.66 -2.93
CA THR A 177 8.03 17.28 -2.40
C THR A 177 7.87 17.01 -0.91
N ASN A 178 7.13 17.88 -0.22
CA ASN A 178 6.71 17.66 1.16
C ASN A 178 5.42 16.82 1.28
N ILE A 179 4.97 16.20 0.17
CA ILE A 179 3.76 15.39 0.13
C ILE A 179 4.12 13.96 0.60
N PRO A 180 3.42 13.42 1.61
CA PRO A 180 3.58 12.03 2.02
C PRO A 180 3.32 11.06 0.87
N VAL A 181 4.07 9.96 0.79
CA VAL A 181 3.91 8.92 -0.25
C VAL A 181 2.45 8.46 -0.38
N GLN A 182 1.74 8.31 0.74
CA GLN A 182 0.33 7.90 0.78
C GLN A 182 -0.60 8.91 0.09
N GLU A 183 -0.31 10.20 0.21
CA GLU A 183 -1.05 11.25 -0.50
C GLU A 183 -0.66 11.29 -1.98
N GLY A 184 0.62 11.08 -2.29
CA GLY A 184 1.10 10.90 -3.67
C GLY A 184 0.34 9.80 -4.40
N VAL A 185 0.10 8.65 -3.76
CA VAL A 185 -0.72 7.56 -4.33
C VAL A 185 -2.14 8.03 -4.65
N LYS A 186 -2.78 8.81 -3.77
CA LYS A 186 -4.12 9.37 -4.02
C LYS A 186 -4.11 10.33 -5.22
N ILE A 187 -3.09 11.16 -5.34
CA ILE A 187 -2.91 12.08 -6.47
C ILE A 187 -2.87 11.29 -7.78
N ILE A 188 -2.01 10.27 -7.86
CA ILE A 188 -1.88 9.43 -9.06
C ILE A 188 -3.20 8.71 -9.41
N LEU A 189 -3.80 8.01 -8.44
CA LEU A 189 -5.02 7.22 -8.67
C LEU A 189 -6.24 8.08 -9.01
N SER A 190 -6.28 9.32 -8.53
CA SER A 190 -7.34 10.28 -8.87
C SER A 190 -7.14 10.96 -10.23
N GLY A 191 -6.06 10.65 -10.96
CA GLY A 191 -5.71 11.34 -12.20
C GLY A 191 -5.30 12.80 -11.99
N GLY A 192 -4.77 13.12 -10.81
CA GLY A 192 -4.32 14.47 -10.45
C GLY A 192 -5.35 15.35 -9.75
N ILE A 193 -6.63 14.93 -9.64
CA ILE A 193 -7.68 15.73 -9.01
C ILE A 193 -7.38 16.03 -7.54
N ALA A 194 -6.72 15.10 -6.84
CA ALA A 194 -6.35 15.28 -5.44
C ALA A 194 -5.06 16.10 -5.23
N ALA A 195 -4.43 16.62 -6.29
CA ALA A 195 -3.20 17.41 -6.16
C ALA A 195 -3.49 18.77 -5.49
N PRO A 196 -2.64 19.22 -4.55
CA PRO A 196 -2.80 20.53 -3.93
C PRO A 196 -2.55 21.64 -4.95
N GLN A 197 -3.18 22.80 -4.75
CA GLN A 197 -2.99 23.97 -5.62
C GLN A 197 -1.54 24.49 -5.64
N ILE A 198 -0.83 24.31 -4.52
CA ILE A 198 0.57 24.70 -4.38
C ILE A 198 1.35 23.46 -3.95
N ILE A 199 2.27 23.01 -4.80
CA ILE A 199 3.21 21.95 -4.47
C ILE A 199 4.50 22.63 -4.02
N ARG A 200 4.82 22.49 -2.73
CA ARG A 200 6.10 22.95 -2.18
C ARG A 200 7.11 21.82 -2.29
N GLY A 201 8.23 22.11 -2.94
CA GLY A 201 9.37 21.23 -2.96
C GLY A 201 10.60 21.92 -2.39
N ASP A 202 11.38 21.17 -1.64
CA ASP A 202 12.71 21.58 -1.22
C ASP A 202 13.68 21.10 -2.32
N LYS A 203 14.53 22.00 -2.81
CA LYS A 203 15.62 21.66 -3.74
C LYS A 203 16.80 21.07 -2.98
#